data_AF-A0A4V2QZC6-F1
#
_entry.id   AF-A0A4V2QZC6-F1
#
_cell.length_a   1.000
_cell.length_b   1.000
_cell.length_c   1.000
_cell.angle_alpha   90.00
_cell.angle_beta   90.00
_cell.angle_gamma   90.00
#
_symmetry.space_group_name_H-M   'P 1'
#
loop_
_entity.id
_entity.type
_entity.pdbx_description
1 polymer ?
#
loop_
_entity_poly.entity_id
_entity_poly.type
_entity_poly.pdbx_seq_one_letter_code
_entity_poly.pdbx_strand_id
1 'polypeptide(L)'
;MLALLSISCASQRVYLTPAVKGQLFDGATKQPILEKGWIFTLLNKDGSNVAVTDKSVFFYVEAYKAKSISEPAYRAVPREINFNVDGYELKSLNYANFPFYPSSGGRDIKKEVDIGKVYLEPKK
;
A
#
# COMPACT_ATOMS: atom_id res chain seq x y z
N MET A 1 -16.38 -27.27 -39.77
CA MET A 1 -15.43 -26.26 -39.27
C MET A 1 -15.58 -26.21 -37.77
N LEU A 2 -14.70 -26.91 -37.03
CA LEU A 2 -14.74 -27.01 -35.57
C LEU A 2 -14.05 -25.77 -34.98
N ALA A 3 -14.81 -24.85 -34.40
CA ALA A 3 -14.26 -23.69 -33.71
C ALA A 3 -13.73 -24.14 -32.34
N LEU A 4 -12.40 -24.23 -32.19
CA LEU A 4 -11.77 -24.35 -30.88
C LEU A 4 -12.01 -23.05 -30.11
N LEU A 5 -12.92 -23.11 -29.14
CA LEU A 5 -13.03 -22.10 -28.08
C LEU A 5 -11.76 -22.20 -27.23
N SER A 6 -10.77 -21.37 -27.52
CA SER A 6 -9.64 -21.14 -26.62
C SER A 6 -10.16 -20.44 -25.37
N ILE A 7 -10.54 -21.21 -24.36
CA ILE A 7 -10.81 -20.71 -23.01
C ILE A 7 -9.46 -20.21 -22.49
N SER A 8 -9.19 -18.92 -22.69
CA SER A 8 -8.07 -18.23 -22.08
C SER A 8 -8.25 -18.33 -20.56
N CYS A 9 -7.61 -19.31 -19.94
CA CYS A 9 -7.49 -19.41 -18.50
C CYS A 9 -6.62 -18.23 -18.03
N ALA A 10 -7.25 -17.09 -17.77
CA ALA A 10 -6.56 -15.96 -17.16
C ALA A 10 -6.05 -16.43 -15.80
N SER A 11 -4.73 -16.38 -15.58
CA SER A 11 -4.16 -16.73 -14.28
C SER A 11 -4.77 -15.81 -13.22
N GLN A 12 -5.58 -16.35 -12.31
CA GLN A 12 -6.12 -15.58 -11.18
C GLN A 12 -4.97 -15.04 -10.35
N ARG A 13 -5.09 -13.79 -9.88
CA ARG A 13 -4.06 -13.10 -9.10
C ARG A 13 -4.70 -12.64 -7.81
N VAL A 14 -4.14 -13.08 -6.69
CA VAL A 14 -4.62 -12.69 -5.37
C VAL A 14 -3.87 -11.45 -4.91
N TYR A 15 -4.61 -10.41 -4.52
CA TYR A 15 -4.05 -9.25 -3.83
C TYR A 15 -3.78 -9.62 -2.38
N LEU A 16 -2.51 -9.64 -1.98
CA LEU A 16 -2.08 -9.99 -0.63
C LEU A 16 -2.32 -8.86 0.36
N THR A 17 -2.16 -7.63 -0.09
CA THR A 17 -2.49 -6.41 0.65
C THR A 17 -3.34 -5.51 -0.25
N PRO A 18 -4.15 -4.63 0.33
CA PRO A 18 -4.70 -3.51 -0.43
C PRO A 18 -3.59 -2.54 -0.82
N ALA A 19 -3.87 -1.70 -1.81
CA ALA A 19 -3.10 -0.49 -2.04
C ALA A 19 -3.37 0.49 -0.90
N VAL A 20 -2.39 1.32 -0.56
CA VAL A 20 -2.49 2.27 0.55
C VAL A 20 -2.20 3.66 0.04
N LYS A 21 -3.07 4.62 0.36
CA LYS A 21 -2.89 6.03 0.03
C LYS A 21 -3.14 6.91 1.24
N GLY A 22 -2.63 8.13 1.18
CA GLY A 22 -2.81 9.13 2.21
C GLY A 22 -2.01 10.38 1.91
N GLN A 23 -1.77 11.19 2.94
CA GLN A 23 -1.01 12.44 2.85
C GLN A 23 0.02 12.54 3.97
N LEU A 24 1.18 13.15 3.70
CA LEU A 24 2.25 13.31 4.68
C LEU A 24 2.39 14.77 5.15
N PHE A 25 2.43 14.93 6.47
CA PHE A 25 2.56 16.23 7.13
C PHE A 25 3.63 16.18 8.21
N ASP A 26 4.25 17.32 8.43
CA ASP A 26 5.18 17.53 9.53
C ASP A 26 4.42 17.60 10.86
N GLY A 27 4.88 16.85 11.85
CA GLY A 27 4.27 16.74 13.17
C GLY A 27 4.32 18.03 13.97
N ALA A 28 5.37 18.82 13.81
CA ALA A 28 5.57 20.07 14.54
C ALA A 28 4.86 21.25 13.86
N THR A 29 5.09 21.43 12.56
CA THR A 29 4.61 22.61 11.81
C THR A 29 3.23 22.42 11.19
N LYS A 30 2.75 21.17 11.11
CA LYS A 30 1.53 20.77 10.39
C LYS A 30 1.56 21.11 8.89
N GLN A 31 2.72 21.44 8.34
CA GLN A 31 2.90 21.70 6.92
C GLN A 31 3.08 20.40 6.13
N PRO A 32 2.75 20.40 4.83
CA PRO A 32 3.08 19.30 3.93
C PRO A 32 4.57 18.94 3.95
N ILE A 33 4.88 17.66 3.99
CA ILE A 33 6.23 17.15 3.72
C ILE A 33 6.35 16.99 2.20
N LEU A 34 7.36 17.62 1.61
CA LEU A 34 7.62 17.60 0.16
C LEU A 34 8.88 16.80 -0.20
N GLU A 35 9.61 16.39 0.82
CA GLU A 35 10.85 15.63 0.76
C GLU A 35 10.60 14.23 0.21
N LYS A 36 11.57 13.71 -0.54
CA LYS A 36 11.54 12.31 -0.98
C LYS A 36 11.79 11.41 0.22
N GLY A 37 10.97 10.38 0.35
CA GLY A 37 11.14 9.32 1.34
C GLY A 37 10.80 7.96 0.77
N TRP A 38 11.00 6.94 1.60
CA TRP A 38 10.69 5.55 1.30
C TRP A 38 9.47 5.16 2.12
N ILE A 39 8.36 4.91 1.44
CA ILE A 39 7.12 4.44 2.05
C ILE A 39 6.86 3.03 1.55
N PHE A 40 6.84 2.05 2.44
CA PHE A 40 6.83 0.65 2.04
C PHE A 40 6.05 -0.24 2.99
N THR A 41 5.62 -1.38 2.48
CA THR A 41 5.12 -2.51 3.28
C THR A 41 6.19 -3.58 3.33
N LEU A 42 6.06 -4.56 4.24
CA LEU A 42 7.00 -5.69 4.31
C LEU A 42 7.10 -6.49 3.00
N LEU A 43 6.02 -6.51 2.20
CA LEU A 43 5.98 -7.18 0.90
C LEU A 43 6.62 -6.36 -0.23
N ASN A 44 6.84 -5.06 -0.03
CA ASN A 44 7.40 -4.10 -0.99
C ASN A 44 8.77 -3.56 -0.52
N LYS A 45 9.50 -4.31 0.32
CA LYS A 45 10.75 -3.87 0.96
C LYS A 45 11.97 -3.77 0.01
N ASP A 46 11.85 -4.27 -1.20
CA ASP A 46 12.91 -4.31 -2.23
C ASP A 46 13.10 -2.96 -2.95
N GLY A 47 12.43 -1.90 -2.48
CA GLY A 47 12.52 -0.56 -3.08
C GLY A 47 11.63 -0.38 -4.32
N SER A 48 10.79 -1.36 -4.66
CA SER A 48 9.90 -1.32 -5.82
C SER A 48 8.76 -0.28 -5.72
N ASN A 49 8.61 0.40 -4.58
CA ASN A 49 7.60 1.44 -4.37
C ASN A 49 8.14 2.60 -3.53
N VAL A 50 9.02 3.41 -4.13
CA VAL A 50 9.38 4.72 -3.60
C VAL A 50 8.19 5.66 -3.82
N ALA A 51 7.39 5.89 -2.78
CA ALA A 51 6.37 6.94 -2.86
C ALA A 51 7.02 8.29 -2.56
N VAL A 52 7.28 9.05 -3.62
CA VAL A 52 7.51 10.49 -3.53
C VAL A 52 6.17 11.13 -3.21
N THR A 53 6.08 11.98 -2.19
CA THR A 53 4.91 12.85 -2.02
C THR A 53 4.80 13.66 -3.30
N ASP A 54 3.69 13.54 -4.03
CA ASP A 54 3.49 14.41 -5.17
C ASP A 54 3.44 15.88 -4.70
N LYS A 55 3.51 16.84 -5.62
CA LYS A 55 3.33 18.26 -5.28
C LYS A 55 1.96 18.57 -4.64
N SER A 56 1.10 17.56 -4.52
CA SER A 56 -0.23 17.60 -3.92
C SER A 56 -0.27 16.92 -2.55
N VAL A 57 0.89 16.58 -1.96
CA VAL A 57 1.07 16.01 -0.60
C VAL A 57 0.63 14.55 -0.48
N PHE A 58 0.19 13.92 -1.57
CA PHE A 58 -0.32 12.56 -1.55
C PHE A 58 0.78 11.52 -1.77
N PHE A 59 0.62 10.37 -1.13
CA PHE A 59 1.38 9.17 -1.43
C PHE A 59 0.44 8.03 -1.83
N TYR A 60 0.98 7.10 -2.61
CA TYR A 60 0.30 5.87 -3.01
C TYR A 60 1.29 4.71 -3.03
N VAL A 61 0.96 3.63 -2.34
CA VAL A 61 1.71 2.37 -2.32
C VAL A 61 0.83 1.30 -2.95
N GLU A 62 1.30 0.73 -4.06
CA GLU A 62 0.54 -0.26 -4.82
C GLU A 62 0.35 -1.57 -4.03
N ALA A 63 -0.80 -2.20 -4.28
CA ALA A 63 -1.16 -3.49 -3.71
C ALA A 63 -0.20 -4.60 -4.18
N TYR A 64 0.25 -5.47 -3.27
CA TYR A 64 1.07 -6.61 -3.66
C TYR A 64 0.22 -7.75 -4.24
N LYS A 65 0.64 -8.31 -5.38
CA LYS A 65 -0.06 -9.38 -6.11
C LYS A 65 0.73 -10.69 -6.06
N ALA A 66 0.06 -11.81 -5.83
CA ALA A 66 0.64 -13.15 -5.91
C ALA A 66 -0.20 -14.09 -6.80
N LYS A 67 0.42 -15.14 -7.33
CA LYS A 67 -0.26 -16.15 -8.17
C LYS A 67 -1.19 -17.05 -7.35
N SER A 68 -0.75 -17.47 -6.16
CA SER A 68 -1.57 -18.22 -5.20
C SER A 68 -0.91 -18.16 -3.82
N ILE A 69 -1.72 -18.26 -2.77
CA ILE A 69 -1.29 -18.34 -1.38
C ILE A 69 -2.35 -19.11 -0.59
N SER A 70 -1.97 -19.83 0.47
CA SER A 70 -2.94 -20.47 1.37
C SER A 70 -3.67 -19.41 2.20
N GLU A 71 -4.89 -19.70 2.65
CA GLU A 71 -5.63 -18.77 3.51
C GLU A 71 -4.89 -18.44 4.83
N PRO A 72 -4.26 -19.40 5.54
CA PRO A 72 -3.45 -19.07 6.71
C PRO A 72 -2.29 -18.12 6.37
N ALA A 73 -1.58 -18.35 5.26
CA ALA A 73 -0.48 -17.49 4.85
C ALA A 73 -0.97 -16.09 4.40
N TYR A 74 -2.17 -16.00 3.79
CA TYR A 74 -2.81 -14.73 3.49
C TYR A 74 -3.15 -13.93 4.75
N ARG A 75 -3.74 -14.58 5.76
CA ARG A 75 -4.07 -13.95 7.06
C ARG A 75 -2.83 -13.53 7.85
N ALA A 76 -1.70 -14.21 7.63
CA ALA A 76 -0.43 -13.91 8.26
C ALA A 76 0.31 -12.71 7.64
N VAL A 77 -0.15 -12.19 6.48
CA VAL A 77 0.45 -11.01 5.86
C VAL A 77 0.24 -9.78 6.77
N PRO A 78 1.31 -9.15 7.27
CA PRO A 78 1.18 -7.98 8.13
C PRO A 78 0.59 -6.80 7.36
N ARG A 79 -0.37 -6.12 7.97
CA ARG A 79 -0.97 -4.89 7.43
C ARG A 79 -0.29 -3.67 8.03
N GLU A 80 0.99 -3.53 7.73
CA GLU A 80 1.82 -2.43 8.22
C GLU A 80 2.43 -1.66 7.05
N ILE A 81 2.43 -0.34 7.18
CA ILE A 81 3.11 0.59 6.28
C ILE A 81 4.13 1.40 7.08
N ASN A 82 5.33 1.51 6.53
CA ASN A 82 6.48 2.18 7.11
C ASN A 82 6.76 3.46 6.33
N PHE A 83 7.13 4.53 7.04
CA PHE A 83 7.49 5.83 6.49
C PHE A 83 8.91 6.18 6.92
N ASN A 84 9.84 6.14 5.98
CA ASN A 84 11.23 6.52 6.19
C ASN A 84 11.53 7.74 5.30
N VAL A 85 11.30 8.94 5.83
CA VAL A 85 11.58 10.20 5.15
C VAL A 85 12.82 10.81 5.79
N ASP A 86 13.74 11.32 4.98
CA ASP A 86 14.95 11.93 5.52
C ASP A 86 14.60 13.16 6.37
N GLY A 87 15.33 13.36 7.48
CA GLY A 87 14.99 14.37 8.49
C GLY A 87 13.84 14.01 9.45
N TYR A 88 13.14 12.88 9.28
CA TYR A 88 12.02 12.46 10.13
C TYR A 88 12.26 11.12 10.83
N GLU A 89 11.65 10.92 11.99
CA GLU A 89 11.65 9.63 12.69
C GLU A 89 10.94 8.56 11.84
N LEU A 90 11.47 7.32 11.87
CA LEU A 90 10.82 6.18 11.24
C LEU A 90 9.45 5.97 11.90
N LYS A 91 8.40 5.97 11.10
CA LYS A 91 7.03 5.71 11.58
C LYS A 91 6.46 4.46 10.95
N SER A 92 5.76 3.66 11.76
CA SER A 92 5.00 2.50 11.30
C SER A 92 3.53 2.67 11.66
N LEU A 93 2.64 2.30 10.76
CA LEU A 93 1.20 2.32 10.98
C LEU A 93 0.59 0.98 10.62
N ASN A 94 -0.18 0.40 11.54
CA ASN A 94 -1.03 -0.74 11.25
C ASN A 94 -2.34 -0.24 10.61
N TYR A 95 -2.57 -0.62 9.35
CA TYR A 95 -3.74 -0.20 8.60
C TYR A 95 -4.87 -1.25 8.56
N ALA A 96 -4.83 -2.27 9.42
CA ALA A 96 -5.84 -3.33 9.44
C ALA A 96 -7.26 -2.84 9.77
N ASN A 97 -7.36 -1.76 10.54
CA ASN A 97 -8.62 -1.20 11.02
C ASN A 97 -9.17 -0.07 10.14
N PHE A 98 -8.46 0.29 9.07
CA PHE A 98 -8.93 1.34 8.16
C PHE A 98 -9.96 0.76 7.17
N PRO A 99 -10.97 1.55 6.78
CA PRO A 99 -11.96 1.11 5.81
C PRO A 99 -11.31 0.83 4.45
N PHE A 100 -11.73 -0.26 3.80
CA PHE A 100 -11.28 -0.65 2.46
C PHE A 100 -12.36 -0.35 1.42
N TYR A 101 -11.99 0.25 0.30
CA TYR A 101 -12.86 0.44 -0.85
C TYR A 101 -12.47 -0.50 -2.00
N PRO A 102 -13.39 -1.30 -2.57
CA PRO A 102 -14.76 -1.61 -2.12
C PRO A 102 -14.80 -2.76 -1.08
N SER A 103 -15.73 -2.66 -0.13
CA SER A 103 -15.94 -3.62 0.98
C SER A 103 -16.32 -5.03 0.51
N SER A 104 -16.82 -5.19 -0.71
CA SER A 104 -17.24 -6.46 -1.34
C SER A 104 -16.29 -6.96 -2.44
N GLY A 105 -15.00 -6.61 -2.40
CA GLY A 105 -14.01 -7.10 -3.36
C GLY A 105 -13.64 -8.58 -3.15
N GLY A 106 -13.92 -9.43 -4.15
CA GLY A 106 -13.48 -10.83 -4.21
C GLY A 106 -11.99 -10.99 -4.47
N ARG A 107 -11.50 -12.26 -4.47
CA ARG A 107 -10.19 -12.59 -5.05
C ARG A 107 -10.17 -12.01 -6.47
N ASP A 108 -9.10 -11.32 -6.87
CA ASP A 108 -8.95 -10.56 -8.12
C ASP A 108 -9.40 -9.08 -8.14
N ILE A 109 -10.06 -8.54 -7.10
CA ILE A 109 -10.37 -7.09 -7.03
C ILE A 109 -9.32 -6.35 -6.20
N LYS A 110 -8.67 -5.33 -6.79
CA LYS A 110 -7.76 -4.44 -6.06
C LYS A 110 -8.56 -3.65 -5.03
N LYS A 111 -8.24 -3.83 -3.75
CA LYS A 111 -8.75 -2.99 -2.67
C LYS A 111 -7.80 -1.82 -2.44
N GLU A 112 -8.37 -0.67 -2.08
CA GLU A 112 -7.60 0.50 -1.66
C GLU A 112 -7.97 0.92 -0.23
N VAL A 113 -6.98 1.37 0.53
CA VAL A 113 -7.10 1.98 1.85
C VAL A 113 -6.68 3.42 1.75
N ASP A 114 -7.53 4.32 2.22
CA ASP A 114 -7.13 5.68 2.54
C ASP A 114 -6.85 5.76 4.05
N ILE A 115 -5.58 6.00 4.42
CA ILE A 115 -5.19 6.17 5.83
C ILE A 115 -5.20 7.64 6.27
N GLY A 116 -5.64 8.55 5.40
CA GLY A 116 -5.76 9.97 5.67
C GLY A 116 -4.41 10.66 5.86
N LYS A 117 -4.35 11.56 6.84
CA LYS A 117 -3.16 12.36 7.14
C LYS A 117 -2.24 11.61 8.11
N VAL A 118 -1.00 11.46 7.71
CA VAL A 118 0.08 10.90 8.54
C VAL A 118 1.02 12.03 8.93
N TYR A 119 1.16 12.26 10.23
CA TYR A 119 2.11 13.23 10.78
C TYR A 119 3.43 12.53 11.11
N LEU A 120 4.55 13.02 10.60
CA LEU A 120 5.89 12.53 10.93
C LEU A 120 6.59 13.48 11.88
N GLU A 121 7.22 12.94 12.92
CA GLU A 121 7.98 13.74 13.88
C GLU A 121 9.39 14.02 13.32
N PRO A 122 9.85 15.28 13.26
CA PRO A 122 11.22 15.59 12.85
C PRO A 122 12.25 14.96 13.79
N LYS A 123 13.39 14.54 13.25
CA LYS A 123 14.55 14.16 14.07
C LYS A 123 15.05 15.40 14.82
N LYS A 124 15.44 15.21 16.08
CA LYS A 124 16.06 16.27 16.91
C LYS A 124 17.44 16.64 16.41
#